data_AF-A0A8S8YY89-F1
#
_entry.id   AF-A0A8S8YY89-F1
#
_cell.length_a   1.000
_cell.length_b   1.000
_cell.length_c   1.000
_cell.angle_alpha   90.00
_cell.angle_beta   90.00
_cell.angle_gamma   90.00
#
_symmetry.space_group_name_H-M   'P 1'
#
loop_
_entity.id
_entity.type
_entity.pdbx_description
1 polymer ?
#
loop_
_entity_poly.entity_id
_entity_poly.type
_entity_poly.pdbx_seq_one_letter_code
_entity_poly.pdbx_strand_id
1 'polypeptide(L)' 'MACEERMRLVARKAEEKERKKEKRCQHVDSSGHQCTNKKMQKKGAAYCYKHRPR' A
#
# COMPACT_ATOMS: atom_id res chain seq x y z
N MET A 1 2.31 -23.58 21.52
CA MET A 1 3.55 -23.14 20.84
C MET A 1 3.34 -22.82 19.35
N ALA A 2 2.83 -23.73 18.50
CA ALA A 2 2.66 -23.49 17.05
C ALA A 2 1.69 -22.36 16.64
N CYS A 3 0.67 -22.07 17.46
CA CYS A 3 -0.27 -20.97 17.19
C CYS A 3 0.38 -19.59 17.34
N GLU A 4 1.31 -19.43 18.27
CA GLU A 4 1.92 -18.13 18.59
C GLU A 4 2.94 -17.71 17.52
N GLU A 5 3.76 -18.65 17.02
CA GLU A 5 4.65 -18.40 15.88
C GLU A 5 3.88 -18.02 14.62
N ARG A 6 2.75 -18.68 14.36
CA ARG A 6 1.85 -18.32 13.25
C ARG A 6 1.32 -16.89 13.38
N MET A 7 0.91 -16.48 14.57
CA MET A 7 0.42 -15.11 14.82
C MET A 7 1.51 -14.07 14.57
N ARG A 8 2.75 -14.34 15.01
CA ARG A 8 3.91 -13.46 14.74
C ARG A 8 4.23 -13.33 13.25
N LEU A 9 4.10 -14.42 12.48
CA LEU A 9 4.27 -14.38 11.02
C LEU A 9 3.18 -13.58 10.31
N VAL A 10 1.92 -13.68 10.77
CA VAL A 10 0.80 -12.89 10.24
C VAL A 10 1.01 -11.40 10.51
N ALA A 11 1.41 -11.03 11.74
CA ALA A 11 1.70 -9.65 12.10
C ALA A 11 2.78 -9.03 11.19
N ARG A 12 3.91 -9.72 11.03
CA ARG A 12 5.01 -9.27 10.15
C ARG A 12 4.56 -9.08 8.69
N LYS A 13 3.76 -10.01 8.17
CA LYS A 13 3.19 -9.91 6.81
C LYS A 13 2.19 -8.76 6.69
N ALA A 14 1.45 -8.44 7.75
CA ALA A 14 0.55 -7.30 7.79
C ALA A 14 1.35 -5.98 7.76
N GLU A 15 2.38 -5.85 8.58
CA GLU A 15 3.26 -4.67 8.59
C GLU A 15 3.92 -4.44 7.22
N GLU A 16 4.42 -5.49 6.57
CA GLU A 16 4.97 -5.37 5.22
C GLU A 16 3.92 -4.94 4.18
N LYS A 17 2.67 -5.39 4.32
CA LYS A 17 1.56 -4.97 3.45
C LYS A 17 1.24 -3.49 3.67
N GLU A 18 1.13 -3.03 4.90
CA GLU A 18 0.85 -1.63 5.23
C GLU A 18 1.98 -0.72 4.75
N ARG A 19 3.24 -1.10 4.95
CA ARG A 19 4.41 -0.36 4.44
C ARG A 19 4.44 -0.29 2.92
N LYS A 20 3.98 -1.35 2.22
CA LYS A 20 3.83 -1.35 0.76
C LYS A 20 2.64 -0.53 0.29
N LYS A 21 1.55 -0.44 1.06
CA LYS A 21 0.39 0.42 0.75
C LYS A 21 0.73 1.90 0.90
N GLU A 22 1.50 2.26 1.92
CA GLU A 22 1.91 3.66 2.15
C GLU A 22 2.69 4.23 0.95
N LYS A 23 3.45 3.39 0.23
CA LYS A 23 4.21 3.77 -0.96
C LYS A 23 3.42 3.68 -2.26
N ARG A 24 2.16 3.23 -2.24
CA ARG A 24 1.31 3.12 -3.43
C ARG A 24 0.48 4.38 -3.65
N CYS A 25 0.03 4.51 -4.89
CA CYS A 25 -0.92 5.52 -5.29
C CYS A 25 -2.24 5.32 -4.54
N GLN A 26 -2.79 6.40 -3.99
CA GLN A 26 -4.08 6.38 -3.29
C GLN A 26 -5.29 6.39 -4.23
N HIS A 27 -5.08 6.40 -5.56
CA HIS A 27 -6.18 6.35 -6.51
C HIS A 27 -6.85 4.98 -6.47
N VAL A 28 -8.19 5.00 -6.38
CA VAL A 28 -9.05 3.83 -6.44
C VAL A 28 -9.84 3.93 -7.73
N ASP A 29 -9.84 2.85 -8.51
CA ASP A 29 -10.63 2.79 -9.74
C ASP A 29 -12.13 2.64 -9.44
N SER A 30 -12.96 2.75 -10.49
CA SER A 30 -14.41 2.59 -10.36
C SER A 30 -14.84 1.20 -9.87
N SER A 31 -13.95 0.21 -9.95
CA SER A 31 -14.16 -1.15 -9.47
C SER A 31 -13.74 -1.33 -8.01
N GLY A 32 -13.28 -0.27 -7.34
CA GLY A 32 -12.83 -0.30 -5.95
C GLY A 32 -11.39 -0.81 -5.75
N HIS A 33 -10.63 -1.06 -6.82
CA HIS A 33 -9.24 -1.50 -6.71
C HIS A 33 -8.29 -0.32 -6.62
N GLN A 34 -7.41 -0.37 -5.61
CA GLN A 34 -6.34 0.61 -5.46
C GLN A 34 -5.28 0.41 -6.54
N CYS A 35 -4.85 1.53 -7.14
CA CYS A 35 -3.77 1.54 -8.10
C CYS A 35 -2.49 0.94 -7.52
N THR A 36 -1.93 -0.06 -8.21
CA THR A 36 -0.72 -0.78 -7.78
C THR A 36 0.57 0.01 -8.01
N ASN A 37 0.50 1.12 -8.75
CA ASN A 37 1.66 1.97 -9.00
C ASN A 37 2.16 2.63 -7.71
N LYS A 38 3.47 2.88 -7.64
CA LYS A 38 4.06 3.66 -6.55
C LYS A 38 3.60 5.12 -6.64
N LYS A 39 3.38 5.75 -5.48
CA LYS A 39 3.20 7.21 -5.39
C LYS A 39 4.47 7.90 -5.87
N MET A 40 4.35 9.14 -6.36
CA MET A 40 5.52 9.90 -6.79
C MET A 40 6.48 10.13 -5.60
N GLN A 41 7.79 10.22 -5.87
CA GLN A 41 8.80 10.50 -4.85
C GLN A 41 8.78 11.95 -4.34
N LYS A 42 7.81 12.77 -4.76
CA LYS A 42 7.64 14.12 -4.22
C LYS A 42 7.04 14.05 -2.82
N LYS A 43 7.59 14.83 -1.88
CA LYS A 43 6.99 15.00 -0.55
C LYS A 43 5.54 15.45 -0.71
N GLY A 44 4.61 14.76 -0.05
CA GLY A 44 3.17 15.03 -0.12
C GLY A 44 2.44 14.44 -1.33
N ALA A 45 3.10 13.71 -2.23
CA ALA A 45 2.40 13.09 -3.36
C ALA A 45 1.57 11.89 -2.90
N ALA A 46 0.25 12.00 -3.01
CA ALA A 46 -0.70 10.92 -2.76
C ALA A 46 -0.86 9.98 -3.98
N TYR A 47 -0.55 10.45 -5.18
CA TYR A 47 -0.87 9.77 -6.43
C TYR A 47 0.38 9.44 -7.26
N CYS A 48 0.24 8.51 -8.20
CA CYS A 48 1.26 8.22 -9.20
C CYS A 48 1.22 9.25 -10.34
N TYR A 49 2.17 9.17 -11.27
CA TYR A 49 2.26 10.09 -12.40
C TYR A 49 1.03 10.07 -13.33
N LYS A 50 0.25 8.98 -13.36
CA LYS A 50 -0.98 8.83 -14.15
C LYS A 50 -2.20 9.48 -13.50
N HIS A 51 -2.29 9.38 -12.17
CA HIS A 51 -3.44 9.88 -11.39
C HIS A 51 -3.13 11.18 -10.66
N ARG A 52 -2.06 11.89 -11.05
CA ARG A 52 -1.76 13.21 -10.49
C ARG A 52 -2.90 14.17 -10.87
N PRO A 53 -3.30 15.09 -9.98
CA PRO A 53 -4.14 16.21 -10.37
C PRO A 53 -3.42 16.99 -11.47
N ARG A 54 -4.17 17.42 -12.49
CA ARG A 54 -3.68 18.33 -13.53
C ARG A 54 -3.62 19.75 -13.02
#